data_AF-A0A934LQA3-F1
#
_entry.id   AF-A0A934LQA3-F1
#
_cell.length_a   1.000
_cell.length_b   1.000
_cell.length_c   1.000
_cell.angle_alpha   90.00
_cell.angle_beta   90.00
_cell.angle_gamma   90.00
#
_symmetry.space_group_name_H-M   'P 1'
#
loop_
_entity.id
_entity.type
_entity.pdbx_description
1 polymer ?
#
loop_
_entity_poly.entity_id
_entity_poly.type
_entity_poly.pdbx_seq_one_letter_code
_entity_poly.pdbx_strand_id
1 'polypeptide(L)' 'MAYAHTNSKGNTYYLHAKGKMFFFSKEVKEGALDAVPAGYKVAEMKTGLLVLKKEEAAAPASEPQANG' A
#
# COMPACT_ATOMS: atom_id res chain seq x y z
N MET A 1 -10.14 5.89 -5.31
CA MET A 1 -8.86 6.62 -5.40
C MET A 1 -7.74 5.67 -5.03
N ALA A 2 -6.60 5.69 -5.72
CA ALA A 2 -5.47 4.81 -5.40
C ALA A 2 -4.95 5.01 -3.97
N TYR A 3 -4.72 3.90 -3.26
CA TYR A 3 -4.14 3.88 -1.92
C TYR A 3 -2.75 4.49 -1.94
N ALA A 4 -2.55 5.58 -1.19
CA ALA A 4 -1.30 6.30 -1.09
C ALA A 4 -0.65 6.07 0.29
N HIS A 5 0.67 5.92 0.32
CA HIS A 5 1.44 5.82 1.55
C HIS A 5 2.77 6.56 1.40
N THR A 6 3.10 7.36 2.40
CA THR A 6 4.34 8.14 2.44
C THR A 6 5.35 7.41 3.32
N ASN A 7 6.52 7.12 2.77
CA ASN A 7 7.58 6.49 3.54
C ASN A 7 8.21 7.47 4.56
N SER A 8 9.08 6.97 5.43
CA SER A 8 9.80 7.77 6.42
C SER A 8 10.73 8.83 5.81
N LYS A 9 10.99 8.74 4.50
CA LYS A 9 11.77 9.72 3.73
C LYS A 9 10.92 10.80 3.06
N GLY A 10 9.60 10.85 3.33
CA GLY A 10 8.69 11.83 2.76
C GLY A 10 8.31 11.58 1.29
N ASN A 11 8.59 10.39 0.75
CA ASN A 11 8.19 10.02 -0.61
C ASN A 11 6.84 9.31 -0.58
N THR A 12 5.86 9.85 -1.30
CA THR A 12 4.54 9.22 -1.47
C THR A 12 4.58 8.20 -2.59
N TYR A 13 4.02 7.03 -2.32
CA TYR A 13 3.83 5.96 -3.29
C TYR A 13 2.40 5.46 -3.26
N TYR A 14 1.96 4.88 -4.36
CA TYR A 14 0.63 4.37 -4.61
C TYR A 14 0.69 2.86 -4.81
N LEU A 15 -0.23 2.13 -4.19
CA LEU A 15 -0.29 0.68 -4.31
C LEU A 15 -0.81 0.27 -5.69
N HIS A 16 -0.13 -0.68 -6.30
CA HIS A 16 -0.49 -1.29 -7.58
C HIS A 16 -0.43 -2.82 -7.48
N ALA A 17 -1.20 -3.48 -8.34
CA ALA A 17 -1.17 -4.91 -8.57
C ALA A 17 -0.83 -5.20 -10.04
N LYS A 18 0.08 -6.15 -10.24
CA LYS A 18 0.37 -6.75 -11.55
C LYS A 18 0.26 -8.26 -11.44
N GLY A 19 -0.88 -8.80 -11.85
CA GLY A 19 -1.20 -10.21 -11.67
C GLY A 19 -1.30 -10.58 -10.20
N LYS A 20 -0.35 -11.36 -9.68
CA LYS A 20 -0.28 -11.79 -8.27
C LYS A 20 0.74 -10.99 -7.43
N MET A 21 1.39 -9.99 -8.02
CA MET A 21 2.42 -9.18 -7.36
C MET A 21 1.86 -7.82 -6.98
N PHE A 22 2.07 -7.42 -5.73
CA PHE A 22 1.74 -6.08 -5.23
C PHE A 22 3.00 -5.24 -5.08
N PHE A 23 2.95 -3.98 -5.51
CA PHE A 23 4.10 -3.07 -5.47
C PHE A 23 3.66 -1.62 -5.32
N PHE A 24 4.56 -0.79 -4.79
CA PHE A 24 4.33 0.64 -4.62
C PHE A 24 5.07 1.43 -5.72
N SER A 25 4.36 2.36 -6.37
CA SER A 25 4.90 3.24 -7.42
C SER A 25 4.66 4.71 -7.10
N LYS A 26 5.53 5.62 -7.56
CA LYS A 26 5.37 7.07 -7.31
C LYS A 26 4.24 7.72 -8.11
N GLU A 27 3.73 7.01 -9.11
CA GLU A 27 2.68 7.47 -10.02
C GLU A 27 1.50 6.50 -9.95
N VAL A 28 0.29 7.00 -10.14
CA VAL A 28 -0.92 6.19 -10.30
C VAL A 28 -1.04 5.78 -11.77
N LYS A 29 -1.05 4.48 -12.02
CA LYS A 29 -1.12 3.85 -13.34
C LYS A 29 -2.17 2.74 -13.33
N GLU A 30 -2.32 2.05 -14.46
CA GLU A 30 -3.19 0.89 -14.56
C GLU A 30 -2.79 -0.18 -13.52
N GLY A 31 -3.79 -0.74 -12.84
CA GLY A 31 -3.59 -1.68 -11.74
C GLY A 31 -3.39 -1.02 -10.38
N ALA A 32 -3.57 0.30 -10.25
CA ALA A 32 -3.62 0.94 -8.94
C ALA A 32 -4.79 0.36 -8.11
N LEU A 33 -4.52 0.09 -6.83
CA LEU A 33 -5.52 -0.42 -5.90
C LEU A 33 -5.99 0.70 -4.98
N ASP A 34 -7.28 0.71 -4.67
CA ASP A 34 -7.87 1.68 -3.74
C ASP A 34 -7.58 1.36 -2.27
N ALA A 35 -7.24 0.11 -1.95
CA ALA A 35 -6.95 -0.34 -0.59
C ALA A 35 -5.91 -1.46 -0.56
N VAL A 36 -5.31 -1.67 0.62
CA VAL A 36 -4.43 -2.82 0.88
C VAL A 36 -5.28 -4.10 0.94
N PRO A 37 -4.94 -5.16 0.17
CA PRO A 37 -5.66 -6.42 0.21
C PRO A 37 -5.66 -7.05 1.61
N ALA A 38 -6.76 -7.72 1.96
CA ALA A 38 -6.89 -8.41 3.24
C ALA A 38 -5.76 -9.45 3.44
N GLY A 39 -5.24 -9.52 4.66
CA GLY A 39 -4.10 -10.40 5.00
C GLY A 39 -2.74 -9.87 4.55
N TYR A 40 -2.66 -8.60 4.13
CA TYR A 40 -1.41 -7.90 3.85
C TYR A 40 -1.33 -6.61 4.67
N LYS A 41 -0.10 -6.24 5.04
CA LYS A 41 0.23 -4.95 5.65
C LYS A 41 1.30 -4.23 4.85
N VAL A 42 1.31 -2.90 4.92
CA VAL A 42 2.40 -2.09 4.38
C VAL A 42 3.60 -2.19 5.31
N ALA A 43 4.78 -2.43 4.75
CA ALA A 43 6.05 -2.42 5.46
C ALA A 43 7.09 -1.63 4.69
N GLU A 44 7.84 -0.79 5.39
CA GLU A 44 8.99 -0.07 4.83
C GLU A 44 10.27 -0.91 4.98
N MET A 45 11.04 -1.04 3.91
CA MET A 45 12.39 -1.62 3.93
C MET A 45 13.41 -0.57 4.38
N LYS A 46 14.59 -1.01 4.83
CA LYS A 46 15.71 -0.10 5.20
C LYS A 46 16.12 0.86 4.08
N THR A 47 15.87 0.48 2.82
CA THR A 47 16.13 1.33 1.65
C THR A 47 15.12 2.48 1.50
N GLY A 48 14.02 2.46 2.24
CA GLY A 48 12.87 3.36 2.09
C GLY A 48 11.82 2.87 1.08
N LEU A 49 11.96 1.64 0.57
CA LEU A 49 10.97 1.04 -0.33
C LEU A 49 9.77 0.50 0.47
N LEU A 50 8.56 0.83 0.04
CA LEU A 50 7.32 0.28 0.59
C LEU A 50 6.97 -1.04 -0.11
N VAL A 51 6.64 -2.05 0.69
CA VAL A 51 6.21 -3.37 0.21
C VAL A 51 5.00 -3.86 0.99
N LEU A 52 4.27 -4.83 0.44
CA LEU A 52 3.28 -5.58 1.20
C LEU A 52 3.93 -6.82 1.82
N LYS A 53 3.72 -7.01 3.13
CA LYS A 53 4.02 -8.26 3.82
C LYS A 53 2.73 -8.97 4.14
N LYS A 54 2.71 -10.29 3.94
CA LYS A 54 1.60 -11.14 4.39
C LYS A 54 1.55 -11.04 5.92
N GLU A 55 0.46 -10.51 6.43
CA GLU A 55 0.15 -10.51 7.86
C GLU A 55 -0.81 -11.66 8.08
N GLU A 56 -0.40 -12.63 8.89
CA GLU A 56 -1.23 -13.78 9.23
C GLU A 56 -2.48 -13.26 9.96
N ALA A 57 -3.59 -13.24 9.21
CA ALA A 57 -4.97 -12.91 9.56
C ALA A 57 -5.18 -12.20 10.91
N ALA A 58 -5.27 -10.88 10.88
CA ALA A 58 -6.09 -10.13 11.84
C ALA A 58 -7.01 -9.19 11.07
N ALA A 59 -8.30 -9.53 11.08
CA ALA A 59 -9.53 -8.73 10.90
C ALA A 59 -9.56 -7.52 9.93
N PRO A 60 -10.64 -7.36 9.13
CA PRO A 60 -10.73 -6.35 8.08
C PRO A 60 -10.66 -4.94 8.66
N ALA A 61 -9.54 -4.24 8.41
CA ALA A 61 -9.45 -2.82 8.68
C ALA A 61 -10.44 -2.10 7.75
N SER A 62 -11.52 -1.67 8.38
CA SER A 62 -12.58 -0.86 7.80
C SER A 62 -12.00 0.52 7.42
N GLU A 63 -12.34 1.00 6.24
CA GLU A 63 -12.16 2.38 5.77
C GLU A 63 -12.78 3.43 6.73
N PRO A 64 -12.53 4.75 6.60
CA PRO A 64 -11.42 5.45 5.93
C PRO A 64 -10.70 6.43 6.88
N GLN A 65 -9.42 6.72 6.63
CA GLN A 65 -8.78 7.90 7.23
C GLN A 65 -9.32 9.16 6.54
N ALA A 66 -10.44 9.68 7.05
CA ALA A 66 -10.85 11.07 6.85
C ALA A 66 -9.93 11.94 7.72
N ASN A 67 -9.07 12.74 7.07
CA ASN A 67 -8.38 13.85 7.71
C ASN A 67 -9.13 15.13 7.32
N GLY A 68 -9.77 15.78 8.29
CA GLY A 68 -10.41 17.10 8.15
C GLY A 68 -11.86 17.13 8.62
#